data_AF-A0A3D5FR88-F1
#
_entry.id   AF-A0A3D5FR88-F1
#
_cell.length_a   1.000
_cell.length_b   1.000
_cell.length_c   1.000
_cell.angle_alpha   90.00
_cell.angle_beta   90.00
_cell.angle_gamma   90.00
#
_symmetry.space_group_name_H-M   'P 1'
#
loop_
_entity.id
_entity.type
_entity.pdbx_description
1 polymer ?
#
loop_
_entity_poly.entity_id
_entity_poly.type
_entity_poly.pdbx_seq_one_letter_code
_entity_poly.pdbx_strand_id
1 'polypeptide(L)' 'MPADPDSAKNDDNSSPRRTLVVGGFAHFVHDGFTDCIYVLLPLWAAAFALNHAEVGTLKMVMTGSLAAAQVPAGIIAER' A
#
# COMPACT_ATOMS: atom_id res chain seq x y z
N MET A 1 -32.21 -11.81 -43.49
CA MET A 1 -31.93 -10.80 -42.45
C MET A 1 -30.70 -11.29 -41.69
N PRO A 2 -29.63 -10.49 -41.61
CA PRO A 2 -28.29 -10.92 -41.21
C PRO A 2 -28.22 -11.31 -39.72
N ALA A 3 -27.32 -12.23 -39.40
CA ALA A 3 -26.86 -12.43 -38.04
C ALA A 3 -26.25 -11.11 -37.54
N ASP A 4 -26.83 -10.54 -36.49
CA ASP A 4 -26.20 -9.44 -35.75
C ASP A 4 -25.05 -10.06 -34.95
N PRO A 5 -23.84 -9.48 -35.02
CA PRO A 5 -22.62 -10.14 -34.62
C PRO A 5 -22.60 -10.31 -33.12
N ASP A 6 -22.17 -11.49 -32.71
CA ASP A 6 -21.47 -11.66 -31.46
C ASP A 6 -20.56 -10.48 -31.14
N SER A 7 -20.28 -10.38 -29.84
CA SER A 7 -18.98 -9.91 -29.36
C SER A 7 -18.88 -8.45 -28.94
N ALA A 8 -19.97 -7.87 -28.46
CA ALA A 8 -19.86 -6.92 -27.36
C ALA A 8 -20.34 -7.57 -26.05
N LYS A 9 -19.93 -8.83 -25.82
CA LYS A 9 -19.75 -9.25 -24.44
C LYS A 9 -18.71 -8.29 -23.88
N ASN A 10 -19.14 -7.41 -22.97
CA ASN A 10 -18.22 -6.79 -22.04
C ASN A 10 -17.78 -7.90 -21.09
N ASP A 11 -16.82 -8.69 -21.56
CA ASP A 11 -16.13 -9.69 -20.76
C ASP A 11 -15.51 -8.95 -19.59
N ASP A 12 -16.06 -9.19 -18.41
CA ASP A 12 -15.43 -9.08 -17.11
C ASP A 12 -14.06 -8.37 -17.11
N ASN A 13 -14.10 -7.06 -16.90
CA ASN A 13 -12.93 -6.21 -16.78
C ASN A 13 -12.24 -6.41 -15.41
N SER A 14 -11.91 -7.65 -15.06
CA SER A 14 -10.86 -8.00 -14.11
C SER A 14 -9.60 -8.43 -14.88
N SER A 15 -9.27 -7.68 -15.94
CA SER A 15 -8.02 -7.89 -16.69
C SER A 15 -6.85 -7.89 -15.71
N PRO A 16 -5.95 -8.90 -15.75
CA PRO A 16 -4.74 -8.96 -14.91
C PRO A 16 -3.94 -7.65 -14.95
N ARG A 17 -4.00 -6.96 -16.09
CA ARG A 17 -3.37 -5.67 -16.31
C ARG A 17 -3.97 -4.55 -15.44
N ARG A 18 -5.29 -4.56 -15.23
CA ARG A 18 -5.99 -3.62 -14.34
C ARG A 18 -5.66 -3.89 -12.87
N THR A 19 -5.59 -5.16 -12.46
CA THR A 19 -5.16 -5.55 -11.11
C THR A 19 -3.72 -5.12 -10.83
N LEU A 20 -2.81 -5.34 -11.78
CA LEU A 20 -1.41 -4.91 -11.66
C LEU A 20 -1.27 -3.38 -11.60
N VAL A 21 -2.04 -2.64 -12.40
CA VAL A 21 -2.02 -1.17 -12.37
C VAL A 21 -2.55 -0.64 -11.04
N VAL A 22 -3.68 -1.17 -10.55
CA VAL A 22 -4.28 -0.74 -9.28
C VAL A 22 -3.38 -1.13 -8.10
N GLY A 23 -2.88 -2.35 -8.07
CA GLY A 23 -1.95 -2.82 -7.04
C GLY A 23 -0.63 -2.05 -7.04
N GLY A 24 -0.05 -1.81 -8.22
CA GLY A 24 1.18 -1.03 -8.36
C GLY A 24 1.00 0.43 -7.93
N PHE A 25 -0.13 1.06 -8.28
CA PHE A 25 -0.45 2.40 -7.81
C PHE A 25 -0.65 2.44 -6.29
N ALA A 26 -1.39 1.49 -5.72
CA ALA A 26 -1.58 1.39 -4.28
C ALA A 26 -0.24 1.21 -3.55
N HIS A 27 0.66 0.39 -4.08
CA HIS A 27 2.00 0.19 -3.54
C HIS A 27 2.84 1.47 -3.62
N PHE A 28 2.85 2.15 -4.78
CA PHE A 28 3.57 3.41 -4.95
C PHE A 28 3.11 4.49 -3.96
N VAL A 29 1.80 4.67 -3.79
CA VAL A 29 1.24 5.63 -2.84
C VAL A 29 1.60 5.25 -1.40
N HIS A 30 1.51 3.97 -1.07
CA HIS A 30 1.86 3.46 0.26
C HIS A 30 3.35 3.68 0.59
N ASP A 31 4.24 3.37 -0.35
CA ASP A 31 5.68 3.51 -0.19
C ASP A 31 6.07 4.99 -0.07
N GLY A 32 5.53 5.84 -0.94
CA GLY A 32 5.76 7.29 -0.88
C GLY A 32 5.29 7.91 0.44
N PHE A 33 4.13 7.48 0.96
CA PHE A 33 3.65 7.92 2.26
C PHE A 33 4.59 7.48 3.40
N THR A 34 5.03 6.23 3.37
CA THR A 34 5.94 5.68 4.38
C THR A 34 7.29 6.40 4.36
N ASP A 35 7.86 6.64 3.17
CA ASP A 35 9.12 7.36 2.99
C ASP A 35 9.03 8.82 3.48
N CYS A 36 7.92 9.51 3.21
CA CYS A 36 7.68 10.84 3.76
C CYS A 36 7.74 10.84 5.30
N ILE A 37 7.11 9.88 5.98
CA ILE A 37 7.14 9.81 7.45
C ILE A 37 8.57 9.60 7.96
N TYR A 38 9.39 8.82 7.25
CA TYR A 38 10.81 8.64 7.62
C TYR A 38 11.61 9.94 7.54
N VAL A 39 11.30 10.83 6.59
CA VAL A 39 11.87 12.18 6.51
C VAL A 39 11.33 13.10 7.60
N LEU A 40 10.05 12.97 7.97
CA LEU A 40 9.44 13.77 9.04
C LEU A 40 9.92 13.38 10.44
N LEU A 41 10.34 12.12 10.65
CA LEU A 41 10.82 11.62 11.94
C LEU A 41 11.94 12.49 12.57
N PRO A 42 13.05 12.82 11.86
CA PRO A 42 14.07 13.73 12.38
C PRO A 42 13.58 15.18 12.49
N LEU A 43 12.64 15.61 11.64
CA LEU A 43 12.04 16.95 11.74
C LEU A 43 11.22 17.10 13.03
N TRP A 44 10.43 16.09 13.39
CA TRP A 44 9.69 16.04 14.64
C TRP A 44 10.62 15.90 15.84
N ALA A 45 11.71 15.14 15.73
CA ALA A 45 12.71 15.06 16.77
C ALA A 45 13.29 16.44 17.11
N ALA A 46 13.61 17.24 16.08
CA ALA A 46 14.08 18.61 16.25
C ALA A 46 12.98 19.57 16.74
N ALA A 47 11.76 19.45 16.23
CA ALA A 47 10.65 20.36 16.57
C ALA A 47 10.10 20.16 17.99
N PHE A 48 10.09 18.92 18.49
CA PHE A 48 9.54 18.57 19.81
C PHE A 48 10.62 18.24 20.85
N ALA A 49 11.90 18.40 20.51
CA ALA A 49 13.04 18.02 21.34
C ALA A 49 12.98 16.57 21.84
N LEU A 50 12.53 15.65 20.98
CA LEU A 50 12.39 14.23 21.32
C LEU A 50 13.77 13.58 21.44
N ASN A 51 13.90 12.66 22.39
CA ASN A 51 15.07 11.81 22.50
C ASN A 51 14.95 10.58 21.55
N HIS A 52 16.07 9.89 21.34
CA HIS A 52 16.16 8.76 20.40
C HIS A 52 15.22 7.60 20.74
N ALA A 53 14.87 7.38 22.01
CA ALA A 53 13.93 6.35 22.42
C ALA A 53 12.49 6.69 22.02
N GLU A 54 12.08 7.96 22.09
CA GLU A 54 10.74 8.40 21.69
C GLU A 54 10.57 8.31 20.17
N VAL A 55 11.59 8.76 19.43
CA VAL A 55 11.68 8.62 17.97
C VAL A 55 11.67 7.14 17.56
N GLY A 56 12.42 6.30 18.29
CA GLY A 56 12.43 4.85 18.11
C GLY A 56 11.07 4.21 18.36
N THR A 57 10.33 4.68 19.36
CA THR A 57 8.97 4.20 19.68
C THR A 57 7.99 4.54 18.57
N LEU A 58 8.02 5.78 18.05
CA LEU A 58 7.23 6.20 16.89
C LEU A 58 7.51 5.31 15.67
N LYS A 59 8.79 5.07 15.37
CA LYS A 59 9.21 4.20 14.28
C LYS A 59 8.74 2.75 14.51
N MET A 60 8.82 2.24 15.73
CA MET A 60 8.37 0.89 16.09
C MET A 60 6.86 0.72 15.94
N VAL A 61 6.06 1.70 16.36
CA VAL A 61 4.60 1.68 16.18
C VAL A 61 4.26 1.68 14.70
N MET A 62 4.95 2.49 13.89
CA MET A 62 4.74 2.53 12.45
C MET A 62 5.10 1.19 11.80
N THR A 63 6.33 0.70 11.91
CA THR A 63 6.74 -0.56 11.26
C THR A 63 6.03 -1.77 11.83
N GLY A 64 5.70 -1.76 13.13
CA GLY A 64 4.91 -2.78 13.79
C GLY A 64 3.47 -2.84 13.27
N SER A 65 2.85 -1.68 13.00
CA SER A 65 1.51 -1.63 12.39
C SER A 65 1.51 -2.20 10.96
N LEU A 66 2.55 -1.89 10.17
CA LEU A 66 2.72 -2.49 8.84
C LEU A 66 2.86 -4.02 8.96
N ALA A 67 3.72 -4.51 9.85
CA ALA A 67 3.92 -5.94 10.03
C ALA A 67 2.63 -6.64 10.51
N ALA A 68 1.89 -6.04 11.43
CA ALA A 68 0.63 -6.57 11.95
C ALA A 68 -0.46 -6.68 10.89
N ALA A 69 -0.44 -5.82 9.87
CA ALA A 69 -1.38 -5.89 8.75
C ALA A 69 -0.87 -6.81 7.62
N GLN A 70 0.42 -6.74 7.29
CA GLN A 70 1.02 -7.47 6.17
C GLN A 70 1.10 -8.99 6.43
N VAL A 71 1.49 -9.40 7.65
CA VAL A 71 1.67 -10.84 7.96
C VAL A 71 0.34 -11.61 7.82
N PRO A 72 -0.79 -11.17 8.42
CA PRO A 72 -2.07 -11.84 8.21
C PRO A 72 -2.57 -11.75 6.76
N ALA A 73 -2.37 -10.61 6.10
CA ALA A 73 -2.77 -10.44 4.70
C ALA A 73 -2.04 -11.41 3.77
N GLY A 74 -0.73 -11.65 4.00
CA GLY A 74 0.05 -12.64 3.25
C GLY A 74 -0.47 -14.06 3.46
N ILE A 75 -0.77 -14.43 4.71
CA ILE A 75 -1.33 -15.76 5.03
C ILE A 75 -2.69 -15.97 4.36
N ILE A 76 -3.54 -14.93 4.29
CA ILE A 76 -4.86 -15.01 3.66
C ILE A 76 -4.74 -15.08 2.12
N ALA A 77 -3.77 -14.39 1.53
CA ALA A 77 -3.58 -14.35 0.08
C ALA A 77 -3.11 -15.69 -0.54
N GLU A 78 -2.52 -16.58 0.27
CA GLU A 78 -2.12 -17.93 -0.15
C GLU A 78 -3.27 -18.95 -0.13
N ARG A 79 -4.45 -18.58 0.39
CA ARG A 79 -5.66 -19.42 0.44
C ARG A 79 -6.62 -19.11 -0.69
#